data_AF-A0A496YMH4-F1
#
_entry.id   AF-A0A496YMH4-F1
#
_cell.length_a   1.000
_cell.length_b   1.000
_cell.length_c   1.000
_cell.angle_alpha   90.00
_cell.angle_beta   90.00
_cell.angle_gamma   90.00
#
_symmetry.space_group_name_H-M   'P 1'
#
loop_
_entity.id
_entity.type
_entity.pdbx_description
1 polymer ?
#
loop_
_entity_poly.entity_id
_entity_poly.type
_entity_poly.pdbx_seq_one_letter_code
_entity_poly.pdbx_strand_id
1 'polypeptide(L)'
;MKRGFFLKPDTAIDLLSFMRVNISDFILDMELSGLDMKSREEIYSLFSTFVSHNGNAPHETLEVIQCPPGRKKETCSELEGLIRDSIKIPLAKFPFSTDPDKEINYTLRKIKAFIGHKEFNAFLEGAKDPELITFYIFKKGCLVRRLDSARSALFLKPGCRRRSKIAGIYGAAYFSVSLGLPTVDGIMLHGVGINRKGAGYLFLGTSGAGKTTMARLCGLNQVVTDDGIIVKRNASGFSIAPTPFNQLTPMDNNDMARAVRGHRLVMGLFLKKDAEVYLERISPLEACSLILKNHIHYFRYFPSAIARKAFPLVTDLCREVPFFRLHFRKDAG
;
A
#
# COMPACT_ATOMS: atom_id res chain seq x y z
N MET A 1 -53.87 8.42 -2.35
CA MET A 1 -53.05 7.44 -3.09
C MET A 1 -51.81 8.14 -3.63
N LYS A 2 -50.64 7.70 -3.16
CA LYS A 2 -49.24 7.94 -3.59
C LYS A 2 -48.85 9.30 -4.22
N ARG A 3 -48.31 10.19 -3.37
CA ARG A 3 -47.38 11.27 -3.75
C ARG A 3 -46.03 10.65 -4.13
N GLY A 4 -45.50 11.05 -5.29
CA GLY A 4 -44.15 10.70 -5.73
C GLY A 4 -43.10 11.32 -4.82
N PHE A 5 -42.18 10.49 -4.34
CA PHE A 5 -40.96 10.96 -3.69
C PHE A 5 -39.97 11.37 -4.78
N PHE A 6 -39.93 12.67 -5.07
CA PHE A 6 -38.75 13.29 -5.66
C PHE A 6 -37.63 13.24 -4.62
N LEU A 7 -36.57 12.47 -4.89
CA LEU A 7 -35.32 12.55 -4.16
C LEU A 7 -34.76 13.98 -4.33
N LYS A 8 -34.50 14.67 -3.22
CA LYS A 8 -33.90 16.00 -3.23
C LYS A 8 -32.46 15.93 -3.79
N PRO A 9 -31.98 16.95 -4.52
CA PRO A 9 -30.61 16.99 -5.06
C PRO A 9 -29.50 16.90 -4.00
N ASP A 10 -29.81 17.20 -2.73
CA ASP A 10 -28.82 17.25 -1.64
C ASP A 10 -28.37 15.86 -1.13
N THR A 11 -29.10 14.77 -1.43
CA THR A 11 -28.71 13.41 -1.00
C THR A 11 -27.59 12.78 -1.83
N ALA A 12 -27.24 13.34 -2.99
CA ALA A 12 -26.15 12.84 -3.82
C ALA A 12 -24.76 13.34 -3.37
N ILE A 13 -24.71 14.43 -2.59
CA ILE A 13 -23.46 15.12 -2.21
C ILE A 13 -22.66 14.34 -1.15
N ASP A 14 -23.30 13.39 -0.45
CA ASP A 14 -22.68 12.65 0.67
C ASP A 14 -22.31 11.19 0.34
N LEU A 15 -22.78 10.63 -0.79
CA LEU A 15 -22.54 9.21 -1.12
C LEU A 15 -21.08 8.84 -1.37
N LEU A 16 -20.23 9.82 -1.71
CA LEU A 16 -18.79 9.62 -1.96
C LEU A 16 -17.89 10.26 -0.90
N SER A 17 -18.46 10.79 0.19
CA SER A 17 -17.67 11.35 1.30
C SER A 17 -16.98 10.24 2.12
N PHE A 18 -17.44 9.00 1.96
CA PHE A 18 -16.90 7.80 2.58
C PHE A 18 -16.80 6.68 1.55
N MET A 19 -15.75 5.87 1.65
CA MET A 19 -15.57 4.69 0.80
C MET A 19 -14.91 3.57 1.58
N ARG A 20 -15.55 2.40 1.60
CA ARG A 20 -14.99 1.17 2.16
C ARG A 20 -14.43 0.31 1.05
N VAL A 21 -13.17 -0.08 1.16
CA VAL A 21 -12.51 -1.01 0.23
C VAL A 21 -12.09 -2.29 0.94
N ASN A 22 -12.28 -3.44 0.28
CA ASN A 22 -11.76 -4.73 0.71
C ASN A 22 -10.67 -5.16 -0.26
N ILE A 23 -9.45 -5.26 0.24
CA ILE A 23 -8.28 -5.68 -0.52
C ILE A 23 -7.71 -6.94 0.14
N SER A 24 -8.13 -8.11 -0.34
CA SER A 24 -7.68 -9.43 0.18
C SER A 24 -7.94 -9.61 1.69
N ASP A 25 -9.19 -9.34 2.08
CA ASP A 25 -9.73 -9.32 3.46
C ASP A 25 -9.24 -8.16 4.33
N PHE A 26 -8.29 -7.36 3.86
CA PHE A 26 -7.95 -6.11 4.52
C PHE A 26 -9.00 -5.04 4.19
N ILE A 27 -9.77 -4.65 5.20
CA ILE A 27 -10.82 -3.63 5.08
C ILE A 27 -10.24 -2.27 5.46
N LEU A 28 -10.20 -1.36 4.49
CA LEU A 28 -9.78 0.03 4.67
C LEU A 28 -10.97 0.95 4.43
N ASP A 29 -11.30 1.75 5.44
CA ASP A 29 -12.30 2.80 5.32
C ASP A 29 -11.61 4.13 5.00
N MET A 30 -12.06 4.82 3.97
CA MET A 30 -11.51 6.11 3.55
C MET A 30 -12.54 7.22 3.76
N GLU A 31 -12.17 8.22 4.57
CA GLU A 31 -12.96 9.44 4.79
C GLU A 31 -12.46 10.56 3.86
N LEU A 32 -13.31 10.93 2.91
CA LEU A 32 -13.04 11.83 1.79
C LEU A 32 -13.89 13.12 1.85
N SER A 33 -14.56 13.36 2.98
CA SER A 33 -15.44 14.50 3.24
C SER A 33 -14.75 15.85 2.97
N GLY A 34 -13.44 15.94 3.19
CA GLY A 34 -12.66 17.14 2.90
C GLY A 34 -12.52 17.49 1.42
N LEU A 35 -12.84 16.61 0.47
CA LEU A 35 -12.57 16.77 -0.97
C LEU A 35 -13.75 17.33 -1.78
N ASP A 36 -13.47 17.95 -2.93
CA ASP A 36 -14.50 18.32 -3.91
C ASP A 36 -15.04 17.09 -4.65
N MET A 37 -16.27 17.18 -5.19
CA MET A 37 -16.97 16.05 -5.81
C MET A 37 -16.16 15.39 -6.94
N LYS A 38 -15.52 16.18 -7.82
CA LYS A 38 -14.71 15.64 -8.92
C LYS A 38 -13.51 14.84 -8.42
N SER A 39 -12.88 15.28 -7.33
CA SER A 39 -11.81 14.52 -6.68
C SER A 39 -12.34 13.20 -6.10
N ARG A 40 -13.53 13.21 -5.47
CA ARG A 40 -14.14 12.00 -4.90
C ARG A 40 -14.52 10.99 -5.97
N GLU A 41 -15.10 11.43 -7.08
CA GLU A 41 -15.42 10.58 -8.23
C GLU A 41 -14.16 9.93 -8.84
N GLU A 42 -13.08 10.69 -8.99
CA GLU A 42 -11.80 10.17 -9.50
C GLU A 42 -11.21 9.12 -8.55
N ILE A 43 -11.26 9.36 -7.23
CA ILE A 43 -10.85 8.36 -6.23
C ILE A 43 -11.75 7.12 -6.29
N TYR A 44 -13.07 7.29 -6.30
CA TYR A 44 -14.00 6.17 -6.37
C TYR A 44 -13.74 5.33 -7.62
N SER A 45 -13.49 5.94 -8.78
CA SER A 45 -13.15 5.22 -10.00
C SER A 45 -11.89 4.36 -9.84
N LEU A 46 -10.85 4.86 -9.18
CA LEU A 46 -9.60 4.12 -8.95
C LEU A 46 -9.78 2.87 -8.07
N PHE A 47 -10.72 2.91 -7.13
CA PHE A 47 -10.94 1.84 -6.15
C PHE A 47 -12.22 1.05 -6.40
N SER A 48 -13.03 1.42 -7.39
CA SER A 48 -14.41 0.96 -7.60
C SER A 48 -14.57 -0.56 -7.55
N THR A 49 -13.60 -1.30 -8.09
CA THR A 49 -13.62 -2.77 -8.09
C THR A 49 -13.40 -3.41 -6.73
N PHE A 50 -12.79 -2.69 -5.80
CA PHE A 50 -12.50 -3.13 -4.44
C PHE A 50 -13.50 -2.57 -3.43
N VAL A 51 -14.44 -1.72 -3.86
CA VAL A 51 -15.47 -1.16 -2.99
C VAL A 51 -16.32 -2.30 -2.45
N SER A 52 -16.53 -2.30 -1.13
CA SER A 52 -17.29 -3.33 -0.43
C SER A 52 -18.33 -2.71 0.48
N HIS A 53 -19.51 -3.31 0.53
CA HIS A 53 -20.59 -2.93 1.44
C HIS A 53 -20.69 -3.88 2.63
N ASN A 54 -19.66 -4.70 2.87
CA ASN A 54 -19.65 -5.71 3.92
C ASN A 54 -19.65 -5.04 5.31
N GLY A 55 -20.41 -5.62 6.27
CA GLY A 55 -20.66 -5.01 7.59
C GLY A 55 -19.55 -5.20 8.63
N ASN A 56 -18.44 -5.87 8.29
CA ASN A 56 -17.32 -6.08 9.20
C ASN A 56 -16.68 -4.74 9.63
N ALA A 57 -16.08 -4.72 10.81
CA ALA A 57 -15.29 -3.58 11.27
C ALA A 57 -14.08 -3.37 10.34
N PRO A 58 -13.66 -2.12 10.09
CA PRO A 58 -12.46 -1.85 9.32
C PRO A 58 -11.21 -2.31 10.09
N HIS A 59 -10.21 -2.75 9.35
CA HIS A 59 -8.88 -3.01 9.91
C HIS A 59 -8.09 -1.71 10.05
N GLU A 60 -8.44 -0.69 9.27
CA GLU A 60 -7.84 0.65 9.36
C GLU A 60 -8.80 1.69 8.77
N THR A 61 -8.75 2.91 9.32
CA THR A 61 -9.39 4.08 8.70
C THR A 61 -8.34 5.06 8.17
N LEU A 62 -8.60 5.68 7.02
CA LEU A 62 -7.76 6.69 6.39
C LEU A 62 -8.56 7.98 6.20
N GLU A 63 -8.24 8.98 7.01
CA GLU A 63 -8.83 10.32 6.94
C GLU A 63 -8.02 11.23 6.02
N VAL A 64 -8.68 11.94 5.09
CA VAL A 64 -8.02 12.90 4.20
C VAL A 64 -8.28 14.34 4.65
N ILE A 65 -7.25 14.97 5.20
CA ILE A 65 -7.34 16.29 5.82
C ILE A 65 -6.67 17.33 4.92
N GLN A 66 -7.42 18.32 4.45
CA GLN A 66 -6.88 19.48 3.73
C GLN A 66 -6.50 20.58 4.72
N CYS A 67 -5.21 20.81 4.91
CA CYS A 67 -4.76 21.85 5.82
C CYS A 67 -5.08 23.26 5.27
N PRO A 68 -5.65 24.16 6.07
CA PRO A 68 -5.95 25.52 5.64
C PRO A 68 -4.67 26.36 5.47
N PRO A 69 -4.68 27.41 4.62
CA PRO A 69 -3.59 28.39 4.56
C PRO A 69 -3.56 29.23 5.85
N GLY A 70 -2.38 29.53 6.41
CA GLY A 70 -2.27 30.42 7.58
C GLY A 70 -1.19 30.04 8.59
N ARG A 71 -0.82 31.02 9.44
CA ARG A 71 0.22 30.91 10.49
C ARG A 71 -0.16 29.85 11.52
N LYS A 72 0.84 29.07 11.88
CA LYS A 72 0.73 27.84 12.64
C LYS A 72 1.08 28.08 14.11
N LYS A 73 0.20 27.66 15.02
CA LYS A 73 0.51 27.60 16.47
C LYS A 73 1.74 26.72 16.67
N GLU A 74 2.56 27.03 17.66
CA GLU A 74 3.68 26.17 18.03
C GLU A 74 3.16 24.83 18.54
N THR A 75 3.92 23.78 18.23
CA THR A 75 3.67 22.43 18.75
C THR A 75 4.29 22.36 20.15
N CYS A 76 3.65 21.70 21.11
CA CYS A 76 4.27 21.54 22.42
C CYS A 76 5.51 20.63 22.31
N SER A 77 6.48 20.85 23.19
CA SER A 77 7.77 20.15 23.18
C SER A 77 7.64 18.62 23.29
N GLU A 78 6.64 18.13 24.03
CA GLU A 78 6.36 16.69 24.17
C GLU A 78 6.03 16.03 22.81
N LEU A 79 5.16 16.65 22.02
CA LEU A 79 4.81 16.16 20.69
C LEU A 79 5.98 16.26 19.71
N GLU A 80 6.83 17.29 19.82
CA GLU A 80 8.04 17.40 19.00
C GLU A 80 9.02 16.25 19.26
N GLY A 81 9.20 15.87 20.53
CA GLY A 81 9.99 14.70 20.94
C GLY A 81 9.42 13.42 20.35
N LEU A 82 8.12 13.19 20.55
CA LEU A 82 7.41 12.02 20.02
C LEU A 82 7.56 11.89 18.49
N ILE A 83 7.36 12.97 17.75
CA ILE A 83 7.50 12.99 16.28
C ILE A 83 8.92 12.63 15.87
N ARG A 84 9.93 13.22 16.51
CA ARG A 84 11.34 12.96 16.20
C ARG A 84 11.68 11.49 16.43
N ASP A 85 11.27 10.92 17.55
CA ASP A 85 11.53 9.52 17.89
C ASP A 85 10.82 8.57 16.92
N SER A 86 9.57 8.85 16.59
CA SER A 86 8.78 8.07 15.61
C SER A 86 9.43 8.06 14.21
N ILE A 87 10.07 9.16 13.79
CA ILE A 87 10.81 9.23 12.52
C ILE A 87 12.13 8.45 12.60
N LYS A 88 12.80 8.49 13.75
CA LYS A 88 14.10 7.85 13.95
C LYS A 88 14.01 6.32 13.91
N ILE A 89 13.00 5.75 14.54
CA ILE A 89 12.87 4.29 14.70
C ILE A 89 12.97 3.51 13.37
N PRO A 90 12.20 3.81 12.31
CA PRO A 90 12.30 3.05 11.05
C PRO A 90 13.68 3.16 10.39
N LEU A 91 14.45 4.23 10.64
CA LEU A 91 15.78 4.41 10.04
C LEU A 91 16.83 3.46 10.65
N ALA A 92 16.57 2.98 11.87
CA ALA A 92 17.36 1.95 12.54
C ALA A 92 16.93 0.52 12.15
N LYS A 93 15.88 0.36 11.34
CA LYS A 93 15.38 -0.93 10.85
C LYS A 93 15.93 -1.22 9.45
N PHE A 94 16.00 -2.49 9.10
CA PHE A 94 16.42 -2.90 7.76
C PHE A 94 15.39 -2.49 6.68
N PRO A 95 15.81 -2.06 5.48
CA PRO A 95 17.19 -1.71 5.12
C PRO A 95 17.64 -0.49 5.90
N PHE A 96 18.82 -0.51 6.52
CA PHE A 96 19.28 0.60 7.36
C PHE A 96 19.43 1.89 6.55
N SER A 97 19.17 3.04 7.18
CA SER A 97 19.52 4.33 6.57
C SER A 97 21.05 4.49 6.54
N THR A 98 21.57 5.00 5.41
CA THR A 98 22.99 5.33 5.26
C THR A 98 23.34 6.68 5.89
N ASP A 99 22.35 7.53 6.11
CA ASP A 99 22.49 8.88 6.70
C ASP A 99 21.20 9.24 7.46
N PRO A 100 21.00 8.69 8.68
CA PRO A 100 19.77 8.85 9.44
C PRO A 100 19.46 10.31 9.74
N ASP A 101 20.47 11.11 10.09
CA ASP A 101 20.28 12.52 10.47
C ASP A 101 19.78 13.35 9.29
N LYS A 102 20.29 13.11 8.08
CA LYS A 102 19.78 13.76 6.87
C LYS A 102 18.34 13.37 6.58
N GLU A 103 17.97 12.10 6.73
CA GLU A 103 16.60 11.62 6.53
C GLU A 103 15.63 12.19 7.59
N ILE A 104 16.05 12.26 8.86
CA ILE A 104 15.28 12.90 9.95
C ILE A 104 15.07 14.38 9.64
N ASN A 105 16.15 15.12 9.36
CA ASN A 105 16.09 16.55 9.08
C ASN A 105 15.27 16.85 7.81
N TYR A 106 15.34 16.00 6.79
CA TYR A 106 14.50 16.09 5.60
C TYR A 106 13.02 15.91 5.97
N THR A 107 12.70 14.86 6.73
CA THR A 107 11.32 14.54 7.14
C THR A 107 10.73 15.66 8.00
N LEU A 108 11.44 16.10 9.04
CA LEU A 108 11.02 17.21 9.91
C LEU A 108 10.77 18.51 9.10
N ARG A 109 11.65 18.83 8.14
CA ARG A 109 11.45 20.00 7.26
C ARG A 109 10.18 19.89 6.42
N LYS A 110 9.83 18.68 5.97
CA LYS A 110 8.60 18.44 5.20
C LYS A 110 7.36 18.47 6.09
N ILE A 111 7.47 18.03 7.35
CA ILE A 111 6.39 18.01 8.33
C ILE A 111 6.12 19.38 8.96
N LYS A 112 7.09 20.31 8.96
CA LYS A 112 6.91 21.69 9.46
C LYS A 112 5.69 22.42 8.86
N ALA A 113 5.32 22.05 7.62
CA ALA A 113 4.13 22.56 6.95
C ALA A 113 2.80 21.99 7.49
N PHE A 114 2.83 21.08 8.47
CA PHE A 114 1.66 20.41 9.05
C PHE A 114 1.61 20.53 10.57
N ILE A 115 2.76 20.45 11.24
CA ILE A 115 2.87 20.27 12.70
C ILE A 115 2.07 21.29 13.53
N GLY A 116 2.01 22.55 13.13
CA GLY A 116 1.24 23.56 13.86
C GLY A 116 -0.22 23.73 13.42
N HIS A 117 -0.79 22.77 12.69
CA HIS A 117 -2.24 22.67 12.49
C HIS A 117 -2.89 21.92 13.66
N LYS A 118 -4.06 22.39 14.09
CA LYS A 118 -4.80 21.80 15.22
C LYS A 118 -5.14 20.34 14.97
N GLU A 119 -5.54 20.01 13.74
CA GLU A 119 -5.92 18.67 13.32
C GLU A 119 -4.73 17.69 13.38
N PHE A 120 -3.53 18.17 13.06
CA PHE A 120 -2.30 17.36 13.14
C PHE A 120 -1.96 17.01 14.59
N ASN A 121 -2.01 18.01 15.48
CA ASN A 121 -1.74 17.80 16.90
C ASN A 121 -2.84 16.95 17.56
N ALA A 122 -4.11 17.20 17.24
CA ALA A 122 -5.24 16.41 17.74
C ALA A 122 -5.15 14.94 17.30
N PHE A 123 -4.66 14.64 16.09
CA PHE A 123 -4.46 13.26 15.65
C PHE A 123 -3.39 12.51 16.47
N LEU A 124 -2.36 13.23 16.94
CA LEU A 124 -1.29 12.68 17.77
C LEU A 124 -1.60 12.75 19.28
N GLU A 125 -2.68 13.42 19.67
CA GLU A 125 -3.06 13.58 21.07
C GLU A 125 -3.30 12.21 21.73
N GLY A 126 -2.78 12.07 22.95
CA GLY A 126 -2.82 10.81 23.71
C GLY A 126 -1.89 9.71 23.21
N ALA A 127 -1.19 9.88 22.08
CA ALA A 127 -0.17 8.93 21.64
C ALA A 127 1.09 9.04 22.52
N LYS A 128 1.62 7.89 22.96
CA LYS A 128 2.77 7.84 23.88
C LYS A 128 3.94 7.04 23.34
N ASP A 129 3.65 6.00 22.56
CA ASP A 129 4.67 5.10 22.03
C ASP A 129 5.04 5.48 20.58
N PRO A 130 6.27 6.00 20.35
CA PRO A 130 6.72 6.36 19.00
C PRO A 130 6.80 5.15 18.05
N GLU A 131 6.93 3.91 18.55
CA GLU A 131 6.96 2.70 17.71
C GLU A 131 5.60 2.38 17.07
N LEU A 132 4.51 2.94 17.62
CA LEU A 132 3.16 2.78 17.09
C LEU A 132 2.76 3.91 16.13
N ILE A 133 3.65 4.89 15.90
CA ILE A 133 3.40 6.03 15.03
C ILE A 133 4.32 5.93 13.83
N THR A 134 3.75 5.97 12.63
CA THR A 134 4.53 5.90 11.39
C THR A 134 4.26 7.12 10.53
N PHE A 135 5.32 7.80 10.13
CA PHE A 135 5.27 8.93 9.23
C PHE A 135 5.71 8.52 7.82
N TYR A 136 4.96 8.96 6.81
CA TYR A 136 5.35 8.81 5.41
C TYR A 136 5.10 10.10 4.63
N ILE A 137 6.12 10.56 3.91
CA ILE A 137 6.12 11.88 3.27
C ILE A 137 5.87 11.77 1.77
N PHE A 138 4.85 12.49 1.32
CA PHE A 138 4.58 12.71 -0.10
C PHE A 138 5.04 14.11 -0.51
N LYS A 139 5.19 14.35 -1.83
CA LYS A 139 5.57 15.66 -2.38
C LYS A 139 4.71 16.81 -1.84
N LYS A 140 3.42 16.54 -1.64
CA LYS A 140 2.39 17.52 -1.26
C LYS A 140 1.55 17.10 -0.04
N GLY A 141 1.98 16.06 0.68
CA GLY A 141 1.25 15.56 1.85
C GLY A 141 2.15 14.87 2.87
N CYS A 142 1.61 14.62 4.05
CA CYS A 142 2.20 13.83 5.11
C CYS A 142 1.15 12.84 5.60
N LEU A 143 1.46 11.55 5.54
CA LEU A 143 0.65 10.52 6.18
C LEU A 143 1.21 10.26 7.57
N VAL A 144 0.29 10.24 8.53
CA VAL A 144 0.56 9.81 9.91
C VAL A 144 -0.34 8.62 10.18
N ARG A 145 0.27 7.48 10.51
CA ARG A 145 -0.43 6.26 10.89
C ARG A 145 -0.22 6.00 12.37
N ARG A 146 -1.29 5.60 13.04
CA ARG A 146 -1.34 5.17 14.44
C ARG A 146 -1.82 3.73 14.52
N LEU A 147 -0.93 2.84 14.95
CA LEU A 147 -1.24 1.42 15.07
C LEU A 147 -2.12 1.10 16.28
N ASP A 148 -1.98 1.87 17.38
CA ASP A 148 -2.73 1.70 18.62
C ASP A 148 -4.25 1.86 18.46
N SER A 149 -4.66 2.67 17.48
CA SER A 149 -6.05 3.01 17.19
C SER A 149 -6.50 2.55 15.80
N ALA A 150 -5.60 1.94 15.03
CA ALA A 150 -5.84 1.55 13.64
C ALA A 150 -6.34 2.73 12.76
N ARG A 151 -5.76 3.92 12.98
CA ARG A 151 -6.12 5.15 12.25
C ARG A 151 -4.95 5.69 11.47
N SER A 152 -5.25 6.25 10.31
CA SER A 152 -4.32 6.95 9.44
C SER A 152 -4.92 8.28 9.03
N ALA A 153 -4.08 9.32 8.95
CA ALA A 153 -4.48 10.64 8.47
C ALA A 153 -3.49 11.14 7.42
N LEU A 154 -3.98 11.43 6.22
CA LEU A 154 -3.24 12.10 5.16
C LEU A 154 -3.50 13.60 5.22
N PHE A 155 -2.50 14.35 5.69
CA PHE A 155 -2.50 15.80 5.68
C PHE A 155 -2.00 16.32 4.33
N LEU A 156 -2.84 17.06 3.62
CA LEU A 156 -2.52 17.67 2.32
C LEU A 156 -2.20 19.15 2.49
N LYS A 157 -1.19 19.65 1.77
CA LYS A 157 -0.84 21.07 1.80
C LYS A 157 -1.97 21.95 1.26
N PRO A 158 -2.09 23.20 1.73
CA PRO A 158 -3.02 24.17 1.15
C PRO A 158 -2.78 24.33 -0.36
N GLY A 159 -3.86 24.47 -1.14
CA GLY A 159 -3.78 24.75 -2.57
C GLY A 159 -3.24 23.59 -3.41
N CYS A 160 -3.25 22.34 -2.91
CA CYS A 160 -2.90 21.18 -3.73
C CYS A 160 -3.80 21.09 -4.97
N ARG A 161 -3.20 21.01 -6.15
CA ARG A 161 -3.92 20.71 -7.39
C ARG A 161 -4.54 19.31 -7.30
N ARG A 162 -5.70 19.10 -7.94
CA ARG A 162 -6.45 17.83 -7.93
C ARG A 162 -5.53 16.62 -8.14
N ARG A 163 -4.77 16.57 -9.23
CA ARG A 163 -3.83 15.48 -9.54
C ARG A 163 -2.86 15.15 -8.39
N SER A 164 -2.39 16.16 -7.65
CA SER A 164 -1.52 15.93 -6.49
C SER A 164 -2.27 15.40 -5.27
N LYS A 165 -3.53 15.79 -5.07
CA LYS A 165 -4.41 15.21 -4.04
C LYS A 165 -4.65 13.73 -4.34
N ILE A 166 -5.08 13.42 -5.56
CA ILE A 166 -5.36 12.06 -6.02
C ILE A 166 -4.14 11.15 -5.84
N ALA A 167 -2.96 11.59 -6.32
CA ALA A 167 -1.73 10.83 -6.14
C ALA A 167 -1.33 10.65 -4.67
N GLY A 168 -1.58 11.64 -3.81
CA GLY A 168 -1.34 11.55 -2.38
C GLY A 168 -2.26 10.54 -1.70
N ILE A 169 -3.55 10.56 -2.01
CA ILE A 169 -4.56 9.64 -1.46
C ILE A 169 -4.27 8.21 -1.91
N TYR A 170 -4.03 8.02 -3.22
CA TYR A 170 -3.65 6.72 -3.77
C TYR A 170 -2.39 6.16 -3.11
N GLY A 171 -1.34 6.98 -2.97
CA GLY A 171 -0.11 6.58 -2.29
C GLY A 171 -0.31 6.31 -0.80
N ALA A 172 -1.18 7.04 -0.11
CA ALA A 172 -1.51 6.81 1.30
C ALA A 172 -2.28 5.51 1.49
N ALA A 173 -3.26 5.22 0.61
CA ALA A 173 -3.97 3.94 0.61
C ALA A 173 -3.00 2.77 0.33
N TYR A 174 -2.11 2.91 -0.65
CA TYR A 174 -1.06 1.91 -0.94
C TYR A 174 -0.23 1.64 0.32
N PHE A 175 0.36 2.67 0.92
CA PHE A 175 1.15 2.54 2.12
C PHE A 175 0.37 1.87 3.26
N SER A 176 -0.87 2.31 3.49
CA SER A 176 -1.72 1.81 4.57
C SER A 176 -2.05 0.32 4.39
N VAL A 177 -2.43 -0.09 3.18
CA VAL A 177 -2.71 -1.50 2.86
C VAL A 177 -1.44 -2.34 3.01
N SER A 178 -0.29 -1.88 2.52
CA SER A 178 0.97 -2.61 2.62
C SER A 178 1.38 -2.92 4.06
N LEU A 179 1.23 -1.94 4.97
CA LEU A 179 1.52 -2.13 6.40
C LEU A 179 0.44 -2.91 7.14
N GLY A 180 -0.80 -2.88 6.64
CA GLY A 180 -1.95 -3.53 7.26
C GLY A 180 -2.09 -5.01 6.93
N LEU A 181 -1.72 -5.44 5.72
CA LEU A 181 -1.89 -6.81 5.23
C LEU A 181 -1.37 -7.92 6.15
N PRO A 182 -0.24 -7.78 6.88
CA PRO A 182 0.20 -8.83 7.79
C PRO A 182 -0.77 -9.12 8.95
N THR A 183 -1.71 -8.21 9.22
CA THR A 183 -2.78 -8.44 10.21
C THR A 183 -3.85 -9.41 9.74
N VAL A 184 -3.92 -9.64 8.43
CA VAL A 184 -4.85 -10.56 7.76
C VAL A 184 -4.07 -11.59 6.93
N ASP A 185 -2.92 -12.04 7.41
CA ASP A 185 -2.12 -13.11 6.78
C ASP A 185 -1.69 -12.85 5.32
N GLY A 186 -1.53 -11.58 4.96
CA GLY A 186 -1.06 -11.13 3.66
C GLY A 186 0.26 -10.36 3.72
N ILE A 187 1.00 -10.35 2.62
CA ILE A 187 2.15 -9.47 2.41
C ILE A 187 2.07 -8.87 1.00
N MET A 188 2.48 -7.61 0.84
CA MET A 188 2.57 -6.96 -0.46
C MET A 188 4.01 -6.96 -0.95
N LEU A 189 4.24 -7.49 -2.16
CA LEU A 189 5.56 -7.67 -2.73
C LEU A 189 5.77 -6.83 -3.99
N HIS A 190 6.97 -6.24 -4.12
CA HIS A 190 7.50 -5.61 -5.32
C HIS A 190 7.71 -6.67 -6.42
N GLY A 191 6.68 -6.87 -7.24
CA GLY A 191 6.66 -7.93 -8.22
C GLY A 191 5.50 -7.83 -9.21
N VAL A 192 5.41 -8.81 -10.08
CA VAL A 192 4.28 -8.98 -11.01
C VAL A 192 3.64 -10.33 -10.74
N GLY A 193 2.33 -10.33 -10.53
CA GLY A 193 1.54 -11.56 -10.48
C GLY A 193 0.99 -11.89 -11.86
N ILE A 194 1.20 -13.12 -12.32
CA ILE A 194 0.63 -13.63 -13.57
C ILE A 194 -0.30 -14.79 -13.27
N ASN A 195 -1.50 -14.75 -13.85
CA ASN A 195 -2.42 -15.89 -13.90
C ASN A 195 -2.31 -16.56 -15.26
N ARG A 196 -1.74 -17.78 -15.28
CA ARG A 196 -1.68 -18.61 -16.47
C ARG A 196 -2.51 -19.87 -16.26
N LYS A 197 -3.63 -19.98 -16.98
CA LYS A 197 -4.57 -21.12 -16.90
C LYS A 197 -5.06 -21.43 -15.47
N GLY A 198 -5.26 -20.39 -14.65
CA GLY A 198 -5.73 -20.53 -13.26
C GLY A 198 -4.63 -20.72 -12.22
N ALA A 199 -3.37 -20.88 -12.63
CA ALA A 199 -2.21 -20.96 -11.74
C ALA A 199 -1.53 -19.60 -11.62
N GLY A 200 -1.20 -19.21 -10.38
CA GLY A 200 -0.52 -17.96 -10.05
C GLY A 200 1.00 -18.09 -10.06
N TYR A 201 1.67 -17.18 -10.76
CA TYR A 201 3.13 -17.08 -10.84
C TYR A 201 3.56 -15.72 -10.30
N LEU A 202 4.56 -15.71 -9.43
CA LEU A 202 5.08 -14.48 -8.83
C LEU A 202 6.46 -14.15 -9.41
N PHE A 203 6.56 -13.05 -10.14
CA PHE A 203 7.83 -12.56 -10.67
C PHE A 203 8.37 -11.42 -9.81
N LEU A 204 9.51 -11.62 -9.17
CA LEU A 204 10.17 -10.68 -8.27
C LEU A 204 11.40 -10.10 -8.94
N GLY A 205 11.60 -8.79 -8.84
CA GLY A 205 12.81 -8.16 -9.36
C GLY A 205 12.98 -6.75 -8.83
N THR A 206 14.22 -6.32 -8.66
CA THR A 206 14.55 -4.93 -8.32
C THR A 206 14.16 -3.98 -9.47
N SER A 207 14.28 -2.67 -9.25
CA SER A 207 14.04 -1.69 -10.33
C SER A 207 14.95 -1.98 -11.52
N GLY A 208 14.40 -1.94 -12.74
CA GLY A 208 15.13 -2.25 -13.96
C GLY A 208 15.43 -3.73 -14.23
N ALA A 209 15.01 -4.65 -13.35
CA ALA A 209 15.20 -6.11 -13.54
C ALA A 209 14.41 -6.70 -14.72
N GLY A 210 13.40 -5.98 -15.24
CA GLY A 210 12.61 -6.41 -16.40
C GLY A 210 11.19 -6.90 -16.07
N LYS A 211 10.63 -6.55 -14.91
CA LYS A 211 9.24 -6.85 -14.53
C LYS A 211 8.21 -6.47 -15.61
N THR A 212 8.30 -5.26 -16.14
CA THR A 212 7.45 -4.77 -17.25
C THR A 212 7.64 -5.59 -18.52
N THR A 213 8.87 -5.98 -18.84
CA THR A 213 9.17 -6.85 -19.98
C THR A 213 8.48 -8.19 -19.80
N MET A 214 8.59 -8.80 -18.62
CA MET A 214 7.94 -10.08 -18.32
C MET A 214 6.41 -9.99 -18.38
N ALA A 215 5.82 -8.93 -17.82
CA ALA A 215 4.37 -8.70 -17.92
C ALA A 215 3.89 -8.67 -19.38
N ARG A 216 4.65 -8.03 -20.28
CA ARG A 216 4.35 -7.97 -21.72
C ARG A 216 4.56 -9.32 -22.41
N LEU A 217 5.66 -10.02 -22.12
CA LEU A 217 5.97 -11.33 -22.70
C LEU A 217 4.95 -12.41 -22.30
N CYS A 218 4.41 -12.36 -21.09
CA CYS A 218 3.35 -13.27 -20.65
C CYS A 218 1.96 -12.92 -21.23
N GLY A 219 1.80 -11.72 -21.78
CA GLY A 219 0.52 -11.16 -22.21
C GLY A 219 -0.16 -10.36 -21.09
N LEU A 220 -0.49 -9.10 -21.37
CA LEU A 220 -1.06 -8.17 -20.37
C LEU A 220 -2.41 -8.63 -19.81
N ASN A 221 -3.18 -9.40 -20.57
CA ASN A 221 -4.44 -10.01 -20.13
C ASN A 221 -4.26 -11.11 -19.06
N GLN A 222 -3.03 -11.58 -18.83
CA GLN A 222 -2.70 -12.53 -17.77
C GLN A 222 -2.17 -11.85 -16.51
N VAL A 223 -1.94 -10.54 -16.54
CA VAL A 223 -1.41 -9.80 -15.40
C VAL A 223 -2.49 -9.62 -14.35
N VAL A 224 -2.22 -10.12 -13.13
CA VAL A 224 -3.08 -9.93 -11.96
C VAL A 224 -2.85 -8.52 -11.39
N THR A 225 -1.59 -8.15 -11.20
CA THR A 225 -1.15 -6.83 -10.75
C THR A 225 0.31 -6.66 -11.09
N ASP A 226 0.69 -5.44 -11.42
CA ASP A 226 2.07 -5.06 -11.67
C ASP A 226 2.55 -4.05 -10.62
N ASP A 227 3.66 -4.38 -9.95
CA ASP A 227 4.30 -3.70 -8.82
C ASP A 227 3.81 -4.12 -7.43
N GLY A 228 2.53 -3.93 -7.09
CA GLY A 228 2.01 -4.15 -5.73
C GLY A 228 1.25 -5.45 -5.54
N ILE A 229 1.82 -6.61 -5.87
CA ILE A 229 1.11 -7.89 -5.79
C ILE A 229 0.97 -8.39 -4.35
N ILE A 230 -0.22 -8.84 -3.96
CA ILE A 230 -0.44 -9.46 -2.65
C ILE A 230 -0.13 -10.95 -2.75
N VAL A 231 0.64 -11.45 -1.80
CA VAL A 231 0.72 -12.88 -1.48
C VAL A 231 -0.03 -13.11 -0.18
N LYS A 232 -1.07 -13.96 -0.24
CA LYS A 232 -2.00 -14.23 0.86
C LYS A 232 -1.91 -15.69 1.27
N ARG A 233 -1.78 -15.93 2.57
CA ARG A 233 -1.94 -17.26 3.17
C ARG A 233 -3.42 -17.56 3.34
N ASN A 234 -3.82 -18.73 2.84
CA ASN A 234 -5.15 -19.30 3.00
C ASN A 234 -5.03 -20.70 3.65
N ALA A 235 -6.17 -21.32 3.98
CA ALA A 235 -6.22 -22.67 4.54
C ALA A 235 -5.53 -23.72 3.65
N SER A 236 -5.52 -23.53 2.32
CA SER A 236 -4.96 -24.46 1.33
C SER A 236 -3.54 -24.09 0.85
N GLY A 237 -2.88 -23.12 1.49
CA GLY A 237 -1.54 -22.65 1.12
C GLY A 237 -1.56 -21.19 0.65
N PHE A 238 -0.62 -20.83 -0.23
CA PHE A 238 -0.45 -19.44 -0.69
C PHE A 238 -1.16 -19.15 -2.01
N SER A 239 -1.64 -17.91 -2.13
CA SER A 239 -2.24 -17.37 -3.35
C SER A 239 -1.72 -15.97 -3.66
N ILE A 240 -1.81 -15.57 -4.93
CA ILE A 240 -1.62 -14.17 -5.35
C ILE A 240 -2.97 -13.50 -5.56
N ALA A 241 -3.10 -12.25 -5.14
CA ALA A 241 -4.33 -11.47 -5.26
C ALA A 241 -4.05 -10.07 -5.82
N PRO A 242 -4.98 -9.50 -6.62
CA PRO A 242 -4.78 -8.20 -7.22
C PRO A 242 -4.87 -7.06 -6.20
N THR A 243 -4.37 -5.89 -6.58
CA THR A 243 -4.56 -4.64 -5.84
C THR A 243 -5.07 -3.54 -6.76
N PRO A 244 -5.62 -2.45 -6.21
CA PRO A 244 -5.89 -1.25 -6.99
C PRO A 244 -4.60 -0.53 -7.45
N PHE A 245 -3.41 -1.05 -7.11
CA PHE A 245 -2.13 -0.33 -7.20
C PHE A 245 -1.29 -0.68 -8.44
N ASN A 246 -1.87 -0.58 -9.64
CA ASN A 246 -1.23 -0.98 -10.91
C ASN A 246 -0.44 0.17 -11.58
N GLN A 247 0.59 -0.17 -12.38
CA GLN A 247 1.38 0.80 -13.15
C GLN A 247 1.22 0.68 -14.68
N LEU A 248 0.96 -0.51 -15.22
CA LEU A 248 1.04 -0.81 -16.66
C LEU A 248 -0.32 -1.07 -17.30
N THR A 249 -1.30 -1.52 -16.53
CA THR A 249 -2.62 -1.90 -17.03
C THR A 249 -3.69 -1.00 -16.43
N PRO A 250 -4.28 -0.07 -17.23
CA PRO A 250 -5.56 0.52 -16.89
C PRO A 250 -6.57 -0.63 -16.69
N MET A 251 -7.27 -0.63 -15.57
CA MET A 251 -8.18 -1.71 -15.19
C MET A 251 -9.49 -1.57 -15.98
N ASP A 252 -9.77 -2.50 -16.90
CA ASP A 252 -11.10 -2.63 -17.48
C ASP A 252 -11.99 -3.45 -16.55
N ASN A 253 -13.15 -2.89 -16.18
CA ASN A 253 -14.05 -3.43 -15.16
C ASN A 253 -14.61 -4.84 -15.46
N ASN A 254 -14.62 -5.27 -16.73
CA ASN A 254 -15.27 -6.52 -17.15
C ASN A 254 -14.41 -7.79 -16.92
N ASP A 255 -13.09 -7.69 -16.82
CA ASP A 255 -12.21 -8.85 -16.52
C ASP A 255 -12.06 -9.09 -15.00
N MET A 256 -12.49 -8.12 -14.18
CA MET A 256 -12.22 -8.06 -12.74
C MET A 256 -13.02 -9.04 -11.87
N ALA A 257 -14.26 -9.39 -12.25
CA ALA A 257 -15.05 -10.36 -11.48
C ALA A 257 -14.38 -11.76 -11.43
N ARG A 258 -13.50 -12.06 -12.39
CA ARG A 258 -12.65 -13.26 -12.39
C ARG A 258 -11.28 -13.02 -11.72
N ALA A 259 -10.79 -11.79 -11.68
CA ALA A 259 -9.48 -11.41 -11.14
C ALA A 259 -9.45 -11.16 -9.62
N VAL A 260 -10.57 -10.81 -8.97
CA VAL A 260 -10.63 -10.59 -7.51
C VAL A 260 -10.44 -11.88 -6.70
N ARG A 261 -10.57 -13.06 -7.33
CA ARG A 261 -10.27 -14.34 -6.67
C ARG A 261 -8.77 -14.58 -6.64
N GLY A 262 -8.22 -14.85 -5.46
CA GLY A 262 -6.82 -15.25 -5.32
C GLY A 262 -6.50 -16.48 -6.16
N HIS A 263 -5.37 -16.46 -6.87
CA HIS A 263 -4.88 -17.58 -7.66
C HIS A 263 -3.84 -18.35 -6.86
N ARG A 264 -3.96 -19.67 -6.77
CA ARG A 264 -2.98 -20.51 -6.06
C ARG A 264 -1.58 -20.22 -6.61
N LEU A 265 -0.67 -19.84 -5.73
CA LEU A 265 0.71 -19.55 -6.08
C LEU A 265 1.47 -20.87 -6.27
N VAL A 266 1.94 -21.12 -7.50
CA VAL A 266 2.65 -22.37 -7.83
C VAL A 266 4.17 -22.23 -7.80
N MET A 267 4.71 -21.03 -8.03
CA MET A 267 6.14 -20.73 -7.89
C MET A 267 6.43 -19.23 -7.83
N GLY A 268 7.57 -18.89 -7.23
CA GLY A 268 8.18 -17.57 -7.30
C GLY A 268 9.45 -17.56 -8.17
N LEU A 269 9.65 -16.47 -8.91
CA LEU A 269 10.69 -16.32 -9.93
C LEU A 269 11.42 -15.01 -9.71
N PHE A 270 12.67 -15.05 -9.28
CA PHE A 270 13.55 -13.89 -9.18
C PHE A 270 14.16 -13.59 -10.55
N LEU A 271 13.86 -12.42 -11.08
CA LEU A 271 14.32 -11.98 -12.39
C LEU A 271 15.82 -11.68 -12.38
N LYS A 272 16.56 -12.37 -13.24
CA LYS A 272 17.99 -12.15 -13.49
C LYS A 272 18.21 -12.01 -14.99
N LYS A 273 18.80 -10.89 -15.40
CA LYS A 273 19.17 -10.70 -16.81
C LYS A 273 20.33 -11.62 -17.14
N ASP A 274 20.22 -12.32 -18.26
CA ASP A 274 21.24 -13.26 -18.70
C ASP A 274 21.22 -13.36 -20.24
N ALA A 275 22.32 -13.87 -20.78
CA ALA A 275 22.44 -14.24 -22.18
C ALA A 275 21.70 -15.56 -22.47
N GLU A 276 21.30 -16.37 -21.51
CA GLU A 276 20.53 -17.59 -21.77
C GLU A 276 19.24 -17.64 -20.94
N VAL A 277 18.23 -18.35 -21.45
CA VAL A 277 16.95 -18.52 -20.75
C VAL A 277 16.95 -19.85 -20.00
N TYR A 278 17.03 -19.81 -18.67
CA TYR A 278 16.98 -21.01 -17.83
C TYR A 278 16.45 -20.71 -16.41
N LEU A 279 16.07 -21.78 -15.70
CA LEU A 279 15.64 -21.71 -14.32
C LEU A 279 16.71 -22.30 -13.40
N GLU A 280 17.12 -21.51 -12.41
CA GLU A 280 18.01 -21.95 -11.35
C GLU A 280 17.20 -22.08 -10.05
N ARG A 281 17.11 -23.27 -9.47
CA ARG A 281 16.39 -23.44 -8.19
C ARG A 281 17.18 -22.77 -7.07
N ILE A 282 16.48 -22.04 -6.19
CA ILE A 282 17.09 -21.46 -4.99
C ILE A 282 16.52 -22.08 -3.72
N SER A 283 17.33 -22.05 -2.66
CA SER A 283 16.91 -22.58 -1.36
C SER A 283 15.81 -21.71 -0.72
N PRO A 284 14.93 -22.29 0.12
CA PRO A 284 13.97 -21.53 0.92
C PRO A 284 14.60 -20.40 1.73
N LEU A 285 15.78 -20.65 2.32
CA LEU A 285 16.51 -19.66 3.12
C LEU A 285 16.96 -18.47 2.26
N GLU A 286 17.47 -18.76 1.07
CA GLU A 286 17.87 -17.72 0.13
C GLU A 286 16.67 -16.91 -0.36
N ALA A 287 15.58 -17.57 -0.76
CA ALA A 287 14.35 -16.90 -1.19
C ALA A 287 13.83 -15.96 -0.09
N CYS A 288 13.78 -16.43 1.16
CA CYS A 288 13.37 -15.64 2.31
C CYS A 288 14.26 -14.41 2.50
N SER A 289 15.57 -14.59 2.46
CA SER A 289 16.56 -13.50 2.53
C SER A 289 16.35 -12.46 1.43
N LEU A 290 16.14 -12.89 0.18
CA LEU A 290 15.88 -11.98 -0.94
C LEU A 290 14.56 -11.21 -0.76
N ILE A 291 13.48 -11.89 -0.36
CA ILE A 291 12.16 -11.27 -0.16
C ILE A 291 12.22 -10.20 0.94
N LEU A 292 12.71 -10.57 2.11
CA LEU A 292 12.82 -9.65 3.26
C LEU A 292 13.71 -8.46 2.92
N LYS A 293 14.77 -8.67 2.14
CA LYS A 293 15.70 -7.58 1.81
C LYS A 293 15.16 -6.60 0.78
N ASN A 294 14.49 -7.09 -0.26
CA ASN A 294 14.31 -6.31 -1.48
C ASN A 294 12.87 -6.24 -1.99
N HIS A 295 11.97 -7.09 -1.49
CA HIS A 295 10.68 -7.27 -2.14
C HIS A 295 9.47 -6.91 -1.30
N ILE A 296 9.56 -6.78 0.02
CA ILE A 296 8.38 -6.34 0.79
C ILE A 296 8.21 -4.82 0.65
N HIS A 297 7.04 -4.38 0.18
CA HIS A 297 6.72 -2.96 0.08
C HIS A 297 6.77 -2.29 1.45
N TYR A 298 7.49 -1.17 1.53
CA TYR A 298 7.63 -0.35 2.73
C TYR A 298 8.13 -1.08 3.99
N PHE A 299 8.86 -2.19 3.85
CA PHE A 299 9.29 -3.03 4.98
C PHE A 299 9.98 -2.28 6.12
N ARG A 300 10.83 -1.29 5.79
CA ARG A 300 11.51 -0.41 6.77
C ARG A 300 10.54 0.25 7.75
N TYR A 301 9.34 0.57 7.29
CA TYR A 301 8.31 1.29 8.05
C TYR A 301 7.43 0.36 8.88
N PHE A 302 7.66 -0.94 8.88
CA PHE A 302 6.83 -1.85 9.68
C PHE A 302 7.10 -1.61 11.18
N PRO A 303 6.07 -1.32 11.98
CA PRO A 303 6.16 -1.45 13.43
C PRO A 303 6.57 -2.87 13.80
N SER A 304 7.29 -3.05 14.91
CA SER A 304 7.82 -4.36 15.33
C SER A 304 6.71 -5.40 15.47
N ALA A 305 5.50 -4.99 15.89
CA ALA A 305 4.34 -5.87 15.95
C ALA A 305 3.91 -6.40 14.57
N ILE A 306 3.97 -5.56 13.53
CA ILE A 306 3.65 -5.94 12.15
C ILE A 306 4.77 -6.79 11.55
N ALA A 307 6.04 -6.42 11.78
CA ALA A 307 7.19 -7.20 11.34
C ALA A 307 7.18 -8.62 11.90
N ARG A 308 6.79 -8.80 13.18
CA ARG A 308 6.61 -10.11 13.82
C ARG A 308 5.54 -10.98 13.17
N LYS A 309 4.51 -10.38 12.55
CA LYS A 309 3.50 -11.12 11.78
C LYS A 309 3.97 -11.43 10.36
N ALA A 310 4.65 -10.48 9.71
CA ALA A 310 5.15 -10.63 8.35
C ALA A 310 6.25 -11.70 8.24
N PHE A 311 7.12 -11.81 9.24
CA PHE A 311 8.26 -12.73 9.18
C PHE A 311 7.85 -14.21 9.04
N PRO A 312 6.97 -14.78 9.89
CA PRO A 312 6.46 -16.15 9.71
C PRO A 312 5.79 -16.38 8.35
N LEU A 313 4.99 -15.41 7.87
CA LEU A 313 4.32 -15.50 6.56
C LEU A 313 5.33 -15.67 5.43
N VAL A 314 6.44 -14.92 5.44
CA VAL A 314 7.50 -15.03 4.44
C VAL A 314 8.26 -16.35 4.59
N THR A 315 8.56 -16.78 5.81
CA THR A 315 9.27 -18.05 6.03
C THR A 315 8.45 -19.25 5.57
N ASP A 316 7.14 -19.24 5.82
CA ASP A 316 6.24 -20.31 5.39
C ASP A 316 6.02 -20.29 3.88
N LEU A 317 5.90 -19.09 3.29
CA LEU A 317 5.85 -18.92 1.83
C LEU A 317 7.06 -19.60 1.17
N CYS A 318 8.27 -19.32 1.64
CA CYS A 318 9.49 -19.88 1.04
C CYS A 318 9.66 -21.40 1.29
N ARG A 319 9.01 -21.96 2.32
CA ARG A 319 9.00 -23.40 2.59
C ARG A 319 7.97 -24.14 1.72
N GLU A 320 6.79 -23.57 1.56
CA GLU A 320 5.65 -24.21 0.89
C GLU A 320 5.63 -23.98 -0.63
N VAL A 321 6.20 -22.86 -1.10
CA VAL A 321 6.24 -22.50 -2.53
C VAL A 321 7.68 -22.62 -3.07
N PRO A 322 7.89 -23.30 -4.21
CA PRO A 322 9.21 -23.37 -4.83
C PRO A 322 9.60 -22.01 -5.44
N PHE A 323 10.86 -21.61 -5.21
CA PHE A 323 11.45 -20.41 -5.79
C PHE A 323 12.62 -20.74 -6.72
N PHE A 324 12.75 -19.94 -7.78
CA PHE A 324 13.83 -20.03 -8.75
C PHE A 324 14.36 -18.64 -9.10
N ARG A 325 15.58 -18.54 -9.60
CA ARG A 325 16.00 -17.41 -10.44
C ARG A 325 15.65 -17.74 -11.89
N LEU A 326 14.91 -16.82 -12.52
CA LEU A 326 14.65 -16.85 -13.94
C LEU A 326 15.71 -16.01 -14.64
N HIS A 327 16.61 -16.69 -15.33
CA HIS A 327 17.58 -16.11 -16.22
C HIS A 327 16.91 -15.86 -17.56
N PHE A 328 16.99 -14.63 -18.08
CA PHE A 328 16.31 -14.30 -19.33
C PHE A 328 16.94 -13.13 -20.09
N ARG A 329 16.78 -13.17 -21.42
CA ARG A 329 17.05 -12.06 -22.34
C ARG A 329 15.89 -11.07 -22.30
N LYS A 330 16.16 -9.78 -22.53
CA LYS A 330 15.09 -8.76 -22.63
C LYS A 330 14.26 -8.88 -23.92
N ASP A 331 14.78 -9.59 -24.91
CA ASP A 331 14.29 -9.58 -26.27
C ASP A 331 13.49 -10.87 -26.49
N ALA A 332 12.45 -10.83 -27.34
CA ALA A 332 11.53 -11.95 -27.52
C ALA A 332 12.15 -13.19 -28.19
N GLY A 333 13.40 -13.09 -28.68
CA GLY A 333 14.00 -14.06 -29.59
C GLY A 333 13.51 -13.83 -31.00
#